data_AF-A0A8T8D6Y4-F1
#
_entry.id   AF-A0A8T8D6Y4-F1
#
_cell.length_a   1.000
_cell.length_b   1.000
_cell.length_c   1.000
_cell.angle_alpha   90.00
_cell.angle_beta   90.00
_cell.angle_gamma   90.00
#
_symmetry.space_group_name_H-M   'P 1'
#
loop_
_entity.id
_entity.type
_entity.pdbx_description
1 polymer ?
#
loop_
_entity_poly.entity_id
_entity_poly.type
_entity_poly.pdbx_seq_one_letter_code
_entity_poly.pdbx_strand_id
1 'polypeptide(L)'
;MWSVEPAAPADAVQVLEVTRRAFRRYEGKYPVAPEPLQDDLSRVQDDIGRGRVWVARNGGRVIGVVRARPLAGRQEAWEIYGLAVDPEYSQLDVGTSLVRAVEDRLRPQGVRALHLQTGLRDAPAIEFWYRVGYRPYRLDADPDPAGGYDRVWFAKEFA
;
A
#
# COMPACT_ATOMS: atom_id res chain seq x y z
N MET A 1 -11.93 -16.69 -7.79
CA MET A 1 -11.09 -16.94 -6.60
C MET A 1 -9.72 -16.37 -6.93
N TRP A 2 -9.11 -15.59 -6.04
CA TRP A 2 -7.80 -14.98 -6.30
C TRP A 2 -6.67 -15.66 -5.52
N SER A 3 -5.44 -15.51 -6.01
CA SER A 3 -4.19 -15.77 -5.29
C SER A 3 -3.50 -14.46 -4.94
N VAL A 4 -2.58 -14.49 -3.98
CA VAL A 4 -1.64 -13.38 -3.73
C VAL A 4 -0.22 -13.88 -3.90
N GLU A 5 0.58 -13.19 -4.71
CA GLU A 5 1.92 -13.62 -5.10
C GLU A 5 2.84 -12.41 -5.34
N PRO A 6 4.18 -12.58 -5.30
CA PRO A 6 5.10 -11.55 -5.75
C PRO A 6 4.84 -11.18 -7.21
N ALA A 7 4.90 -9.89 -7.54
CA ALA A 7 4.73 -9.43 -8.91
C ALA A 7 5.89 -9.89 -9.80
N ALA A 8 5.58 -10.35 -11.02
CA ALA A 8 6.56 -10.62 -12.06
C ALA A 8 6.85 -9.33 -12.87
N PRO A 9 8.00 -9.24 -13.58
CA PRO A 9 8.29 -8.09 -14.44
C PRO A 9 7.20 -7.77 -15.48
N ALA A 10 6.51 -8.81 -15.97
CA ALA A 10 5.40 -8.66 -16.92
C ALA A 10 4.14 -8.00 -16.31
N ASP A 11 4.03 -7.93 -14.98
CA ASP A 11 2.88 -7.33 -14.30
C ASP A 11 2.94 -5.81 -14.23
N ALA A 12 4.08 -5.19 -14.57
CA ALA A 12 4.31 -3.76 -14.35
C ALA A 12 3.21 -2.85 -14.92
N VAL A 13 2.72 -3.16 -16.12
CA VAL A 13 1.63 -2.41 -16.74
C VAL A 13 0.32 -2.55 -15.95
N GLN A 14 -0.09 -3.78 -15.63
CA GLN A 14 -1.32 -4.01 -14.87
C GLN A 14 -1.25 -3.45 -13.44
N VAL A 15 -0.07 -3.51 -12.81
CA VAL A 15 0.18 -2.90 -11.50
C VAL A 15 -0.05 -1.39 -11.54
N LEU A 16 0.49 -0.71 -12.55
CA LEU A 16 0.30 0.73 -12.73
C LEU A 16 -1.18 1.07 -13.01
N GLU A 17 -1.84 0.30 -13.86
CA GLU A 17 -3.25 0.50 -14.20
C GLU A 17 -4.19 0.33 -13.00
N VAL A 18 -4.05 -0.76 -12.24
CA VAL A 18 -4.84 -1.01 -11.02
C VAL A 18 -4.57 0.08 -9.98
N THR A 19 -3.31 0.48 -9.80
CA THR A 19 -2.94 1.57 -8.90
C THR A 19 -3.67 2.86 -9.29
N ARG A 20 -3.58 3.29 -10.55
CA ARG A 20 -4.25 4.50 -11.04
C ARG A 20 -5.78 4.41 -10.91
N ARG A 21 -6.37 3.27 -11.27
CA ARG A 21 -7.83 3.06 -11.17
C ARG A 21 -8.31 3.18 -9.72
N ALA A 22 -7.64 2.53 -8.79
CA ALA A 22 -8.00 2.55 -7.37
C ALA A 22 -7.80 3.94 -6.74
N PHE A 23 -6.73 4.64 -7.14
CA PHE A 23 -6.37 5.93 -6.58
C PHE A 23 -7.06 7.13 -7.23
N ARG A 24 -7.79 6.95 -8.35
CA ARG A 24 -8.54 8.03 -9.03
C ARG A 24 -9.47 8.81 -8.07
N ARG A 25 -10.02 8.13 -7.06
CA ARG A 25 -10.87 8.75 -6.03
C ARG A 25 -10.17 9.82 -5.17
N TYR A 26 -8.85 9.91 -5.23
CA TYR A 26 -8.05 10.90 -4.53
C TYR A 26 -7.61 12.08 -5.42
N GLU A 27 -7.91 12.06 -6.72
CA GLU A 27 -7.62 13.17 -7.63
C GLU A 27 -8.35 14.43 -7.15
N GLY A 28 -7.60 15.51 -6.98
CA GLY A 28 -8.12 16.79 -6.46
C GLY A 28 -8.58 16.77 -4.99
N LYS A 29 -8.46 15.64 -4.28
CA LYS A 29 -8.85 15.54 -2.86
C LYS A 29 -7.87 16.27 -1.94
N TYR A 30 -6.59 16.30 -2.32
CA TYR A 30 -5.50 16.91 -1.56
C TYR A 30 -4.73 17.91 -2.45
N PRO A 31 -4.10 18.95 -1.86
CA PRO A 31 -3.26 19.90 -2.62
C PRO A 31 -2.13 19.21 -3.39
N VAL A 32 -1.56 18.16 -2.81
CA VAL A 32 -0.54 17.30 -3.45
C VAL A 32 -1.10 15.90 -3.62
N ALA A 33 -0.98 15.38 -4.84
CA ALA A 33 -1.40 14.02 -5.16
C ALA A 33 -0.64 13.00 -4.30
N PRO A 34 -1.28 11.95 -3.77
CA PRO A 34 -0.58 10.85 -3.10
C PRO A 34 0.49 10.21 -4.00
N GLU A 35 1.58 9.69 -3.40
CA GLU A 35 2.69 9.03 -4.12
C GLU A 35 2.21 8.04 -5.21
N PRO A 36 1.21 7.17 -4.97
CA PRO A 36 0.75 6.22 -6.00
C PRO A 36 0.09 6.86 -7.24
N LEU A 37 -0.42 8.09 -7.14
CA LEU A 37 -0.91 8.85 -8.31
C LEU A 37 0.22 9.50 -9.10
N GLN A 38 1.40 9.67 -8.49
CA GLN A 38 2.58 10.23 -9.13
C GLN A 38 3.46 9.14 -9.79
N ASP A 39 3.12 7.87 -9.61
CA ASP A 39 3.87 6.74 -10.17
C ASP A 39 3.86 6.69 -11.70
N ASP A 40 4.98 6.22 -12.24
CA ASP A 40 5.15 5.84 -13.63
C ASP A 40 5.57 4.37 -13.77
N LEU A 41 5.67 3.92 -15.02
CA LEU A 41 6.01 2.53 -15.32
C LEU A 41 7.43 2.16 -14.85
N SER A 42 8.38 3.09 -14.92
CA SER A 42 9.77 2.84 -14.54
C SER A 42 9.87 2.57 -13.04
N ARG A 43 9.20 3.37 -12.22
CA ARG A 43 9.19 3.21 -10.77
C ARG A 43 8.53 1.90 -10.35
N VAL A 44 7.45 1.50 -11.03
CA VAL A 44 6.82 0.20 -10.83
C VAL A 44 7.77 -0.95 -11.19
N GLN A 45 8.45 -0.86 -12.34
CA GLN A 45 9.44 -1.85 -12.76
C GLN A 45 10.60 -1.98 -11.75
N ASP A 46 11.09 -0.85 -11.24
CA ASP A 46 12.15 -0.82 -10.22
C ASP A 46 11.70 -1.48 -8.91
N ASP A 47 10.49 -1.18 -8.45
CA ASP A 47 9.94 -1.80 -7.24
C ASP A 47 9.75 -3.31 -7.42
N ILE A 48 9.29 -3.76 -8.59
CA ILE A 48 9.19 -5.19 -8.93
C ILE A 48 10.58 -5.83 -8.95
N GLY A 49 11.56 -5.22 -9.60
CA GLY A 49 12.94 -5.72 -9.66
C GLY A 49 13.62 -5.81 -8.29
N ARG A 50 13.18 -5.00 -7.32
CA ARG A 50 13.64 -5.04 -5.92
C ARG A 50 12.83 -6.01 -5.04
N GLY A 51 11.86 -6.72 -5.59
CA GLY A 51 11.00 -7.65 -4.85
C GLY A 51 10.07 -6.97 -3.85
N ARG A 52 9.62 -5.74 -4.16
CA ARG A 52 8.82 -4.89 -3.25
C ARG A 52 7.33 -4.90 -3.54
N VAL A 53 6.87 -5.69 -4.50
CA VAL A 53 5.48 -5.64 -4.99
C VAL A 53 4.85 -7.03 -4.92
N TRP A 54 3.63 -7.07 -4.39
CA TRP A 54 2.76 -8.24 -4.40
C TRP A 54 1.45 -7.89 -5.09
N VAL A 55 0.91 -8.85 -5.82
CA VAL A 55 -0.33 -8.71 -6.58
C VAL A 55 -1.35 -9.71 -6.12
N ALA A 56 -2.62 -9.30 -6.10
CA ALA A 56 -3.75 -10.20 -6.02
C ALA A 56 -4.19 -10.51 -7.46
N ARG A 57 -4.22 -11.79 -7.82
CA ARG A 57 -4.50 -12.23 -9.19
C ARG A 57 -5.76 -13.07 -9.24
N ASN A 58 -6.67 -12.74 -10.16
CA ASN A 58 -7.84 -13.56 -10.50
C ASN A 58 -7.72 -14.00 -11.96
N GLY A 59 -7.35 -15.26 -12.19
CA GLY A 59 -7.01 -15.75 -13.53
C GLY A 59 -5.75 -15.07 -14.08
N GLY A 60 -5.82 -14.44 -15.25
CA GLY A 60 -4.70 -13.67 -15.82
C GLY A 60 -4.62 -12.20 -15.35
N ARG A 61 -5.63 -11.72 -14.62
CA ARG A 61 -5.80 -10.29 -14.29
C ARG A 61 -5.30 -9.97 -12.89
N VAL A 62 -4.44 -8.96 -12.78
CA VAL A 62 -4.14 -8.28 -11.50
C VAL A 62 -5.37 -7.50 -11.08
N ILE A 63 -5.88 -7.78 -9.87
CA ILE A 63 -7.06 -7.12 -9.29
C ILE A 63 -6.73 -6.31 -8.04
N GLY A 64 -5.49 -6.38 -7.56
CA GLY A 64 -5.00 -5.62 -6.43
C GLY A 64 -3.48 -5.67 -6.33
N VAL A 65 -2.92 -4.68 -5.65
CA VAL A 65 -1.48 -4.45 -5.50
C VAL A 65 -1.22 -3.99 -4.07
N VAL A 66 -0.11 -4.45 -3.49
CA VAL A 66 0.49 -3.83 -2.31
C VAL A 66 2.00 -3.75 -2.49
N ARG A 67 2.61 -2.69 -1.98
CA ARG A 67 4.06 -2.53 -1.99
C ARG A 67 4.59 -2.41 -0.57
N ALA A 68 5.82 -2.87 -0.38
CA ALA A 68 6.51 -2.71 0.88
C ALA A 68 8.01 -2.43 0.66
N ARG A 69 8.57 -1.53 1.46
CA ARG A 69 10.01 -1.18 1.41
C ARG A 69 10.61 -1.12 2.82
N PRO A 70 11.92 -1.34 2.99
CA PRO A 70 12.58 -1.09 4.27
C PRO A 70 12.36 0.34 4.75
N LEU A 71 12.08 0.51 6.05
CA LEU A 71 11.89 1.82 6.66
C LEU A 71 13.26 2.42 7.00
N ALA A 72 13.60 3.53 6.35
CA ALA A 72 14.88 4.19 6.54
C ALA A 72 15.13 4.54 8.03
N GLY A 73 16.34 4.22 8.52
CA GLY A 73 16.74 4.50 9.89
C GLY A 73 16.17 3.54 10.95
N ARG A 74 15.42 2.50 10.56
CA ARG A 74 14.93 1.46 11.49
C ARG A 74 15.26 0.06 10.96
N GLN A 75 16.32 -0.52 11.52
CA GLN A 75 16.64 -1.93 11.29
C GLN A 75 15.43 -2.75 11.78
N GLU A 76 15.01 -3.76 11.01
CA GLU A 76 13.83 -4.61 11.30
C GLU A 76 12.43 -3.99 11.09
N ALA A 77 12.32 -2.80 10.49
CA ALA A 77 11.02 -2.20 10.16
C ALA A 77 10.85 -1.97 8.66
N TRP A 78 9.62 -2.17 8.16
CA TRP A 78 9.25 -1.91 6.77
C TRP A 78 8.02 -1.00 6.70
N GLU A 79 7.85 -0.30 5.58
CA GLU A 79 6.70 0.55 5.27
C GLU A 79 5.86 -0.11 4.17
N ILE A 80 4.56 -0.29 4.43
CA ILE A 80 3.57 -0.59 3.40
C ILE A 80 3.14 0.72 2.73
N TYR A 81 3.12 0.71 1.40
CA TYR A 81 2.62 1.81 0.57
C TYR A 81 1.93 1.25 -0.68
N GLY A 82 1.19 2.12 -1.38
CA GLY A 82 0.56 1.77 -2.66
C GLY A 82 -0.43 0.61 -2.59
N LEU A 83 -1.10 0.39 -1.46
CA LEU A 83 -2.19 -0.59 -1.37
C LEU A 83 -3.36 -0.13 -2.26
N ALA A 84 -3.58 -0.86 -3.34
CA ALA A 84 -4.60 -0.58 -4.35
C ALA A 84 -5.43 -1.84 -4.59
N VAL A 85 -6.75 -1.70 -4.66
CA VAL A 85 -7.66 -2.77 -5.07
C VAL A 85 -8.55 -2.22 -6.16
N ASP A 86 -8.70 -2.97 -7.25
CA ASP A 86 -9.62 -2.61 -8.32
C ASP A 86 -11.03 -2.39 -7.72
N PRO A 87 -11.69 -1.24 -7.98
CA PRO A 87 -13.01 -0.95 -7.40
C PRO A 87 -14.06 -2.03 -7.63
N GLU A 88 -14.00 -2.77 -8.75
CA GLU A 88 -14.89 -3.90 -9.06
C GLU A 88 -14.74 -5.09 -8.09
N TYR A 89 -13.60 -5.14 -7.39
CA TYR A 89 -13.23 -6.18 -6.43
C TYR A 89 -13.09 -5.62 -5.01
N SER A 90 -13.53 -4.39 -4.78
CA SER A 90 -13.57 -3.79 -3.45
C SER A 90 -14.54 -4.56 -2.54
N GLN A 91 -14.28 -4.55 -1.23
CA GLN A 91 -15.08 -5.23 -0.20
C GLN A 91 -15.05 -6.78 -0.20
N LEU A 92 -14.24 -7.40 -1.05
CA LEU A 92 -14.04 -8.86 -1.08
C LEU A 92 -12.79 -9.31 -0.29
N ASP A 93 -12.40 -8.60 0.76
CA ASP A 93 -11.18 -8.87 1.55
C ASP A 93 -9.84 -8.93 0.76
N VAL A 94 -9.82 -8.57 -0.53
CA VAL A 94 -8.60 -8.55 -1.36
C VAL A 94 -7.47 -7.74 -0.71
N GLY A 95 -7.80 -6.55 -0.18
CA GLY A 95 -6.83 -5.71 0.54
C GLY A 95 -6.28 -6.39 1.79
N THR A 96 -7.13 -7.13 2.52
CA THR A 96 -6.70 -7.90 3.68
C THR A 96 -5.83 -9.09 3.29
N SER A 97 -6.14 -9.79 2.20
CA SER A 97 -5.27 -10.85 1.65
C SER A 97 -3.89 -10.31 1.26
N LEU A 98 -3.85 -9.15 0.60
CA LEU A 98 -2.59 -8.48 0.21
C LEU A 98 -1.73 -8.15 1.43
N VAL A 99 -2.30 -7.49 2.44
CA VAL A 99 -1.55 -7.12 3.65
C VAL A 99 -1.06 -8.36 4.40
N ARG A 100 -1.91 -9.37 4.59
CA ARG A 100 -1.49 -10.63 5.24
C ARG A 100 -0.34 -11.32 4.50
N ALA A 101 -0.38 -11.34 3.17
CA ALA A 101 0.71 -11.93 2.38
C ALA A 101 2.04 -11.18 2.58
N VAL A 102 2.01 -9.86 2.70
CA VAL A 102 3.20 -9.05 3.02
C VAL A 102 3.70 -9.38 4.44
N GLU A 103 2.81 -9.42 5.43
CA GLU A 103 3.13 -9.81 6.80
C GLU A 103 3.81 -11.19 6.85
N ASP A 104 3.17 -12.21 6.26
CA ASP A 104 3.64 -13.60 6.25
C ASP A 104 4.99 -13.75 5.52
N ARG A 105 5.25 -12.89 4.52
CA ARG A 105 6.52 -12.91 3.79
C ARG A 105 7.65 -12.23 4.54
N LEU A 106 7.37 -11.14 5.23
CA LEU A 106 8.39 -10.31 5.89
C LEU A 106 8.74 -10.80 7.29
N ARG A 107 7.80 -11.37 8.05
CA ARG A 107 8.05 -11.88 9.41
C ARG A 107 9.21 -12.88 9.49
N PRO A 108 9.29 -13.91 8.61
CA PRO A 108 10.42 -14.86 8.64
C PRO A 108 11.77 -14.23 8.27
N GLN A 109 11.78 -13.02 7.72
CA GLN A 109 13.00 -12.28 7.34
C GLN A 109 13.55 -11.41 8.49
N GLY A 110 13.02 -11.56 9.71
CA GLY A 110 13.42 -10.78 10.87
C GLY A 110 12.78 -9.39 10.95
N VAL A 111 11.80 -9.08 10.10
CA VAL A 111 11.01 -7.86 10.25
C VAL A 111 10.16 -7.96 11.52
N ARG A 112 10.26 -6.95 12.38
CA ARG A 112 9.55 -6.85 13.67
C ARG A 112 8.37 -5.90 13.64
N ALA A 113 8.32 -4.97 12.69
CA ALA A 113 7.20 -4.03 12.58
C ALA A 113 6.93 -3.62 11.13
N LEU A 114 5.64 -3.45 10.81
CA LEU A 114 5.19 -2.79 9.60
C LEU A 114 4.55 -1.45 9.93
N HIS A 115 4.95 -0.44 9.17
CA HIS A 115 4.46 0.92 9.26
C HIS A 115 3.71 1.30 7.99
N LEU A 116 2.88 2.32 8.08
CA LEU A 116 2.26 2.98 6.93
C LEU A 116 1.74 4.35 7.35
N GLN A 117 1.36 5.14 6.36
CA GLN A 117 0.61 6.37 6.56
C GLN A 117 -0.60 6.41 5.60
N THR A 118 -1.66 7.09 6.03
CA THR A 118 -2.78 7.45 5.18
C THR A 118 -3.29 8.85 5.51
N GLY A 119 -4.00 9.47 4.58
CA GLY A 119 -4.60 10.79 4.79
C GLY A 119 -5.67 10.76 5.88
N LEU A 120 -5.66 11.76 6.77
CA LEU A 120 -6.58 11.85 7.91
C LEU A 120 -8.04 11.98 7.46
N ARG A 121 -8.26 12.48 6.24
CA ARG A 121 -9.59 12.62 5.60
C ARG A 121 -10.04 11.37 4.85
N ASP A 122 -9.37 10.24 5.00
CA ASP A 122 -9.73 8.96 4.38
C ASP A 122 -10.23 7.95 5.42
N ALA A 123 -11.41 8.23 5.98
CA ALA A 123 -12.05 7.38 6.98
C ALA A 123 -12.13 5.89 6.57
N PRO A 124 -12.48 5.53 5.31
CA PRO A 124 -12.45 4.12 4.89
C PRO A 124 -11.08 3.44 5.00
N ALA A 125 -9.99 4.15 4.69
CA ALA A 125 -8.65 3.60 4.85
C ALA A 125 -8.26 3.46 6.32
N ILE A 126 -8.61 4.45 7.14
CA ILE A 126 -8.38 4.42 8.60
C ILE A 126 -9.09 3.21 9.22
N GLU A 127 -10.37 3.01 8.91
CA GLU A 127 -11.15 1.86 9.38
C GLU A 127 -10.56 0.52 8.92
N PHE A 128 -10.11 0.45 7.66
CA PHE A 128 -9.42 -0.72 7.13
C PHE A 128 -8.18 -1.07 7.95
N TRP A 129 -7.31 -0.10 8.25
CA TRP A 129 -6.07 -0.35 8.99
C TRP A 129 -6.34 -0.82 10.42
N TYR A 130 -7.34 -0.24 11.10
CA TYR A 130 -7.78 -0.74 12.41
C TYR A 130 -8.23 -2.20 12.35
N ARG A 131 -9.02 -2.57 11.34
CA ARG A 131 -9.54 -3.93 11.15
C ARG A 131 -8.44 -4.97 10.88
N VAL A 132 -7.38 -4.59 10.16
CA VAL A 132 -6.24 -5.48 9.87
C VAL A 132 -5.26 -5.59 11.06
N GLY A 133 -5.51 -4.84 12.14
CA GLY A 133 -4.78 -4.94 13.40
C GLY A 133 -3.65 -3.92 13.54
N TYR A 134 -3.59 -2.92 12.66
CA TYR A 134 -2.67 -1.79 12.82
C TYR A 134 -3.24 -0.79 13.84
N ARG A 135 -2.35 -0.06 14.51
CA ARG A 135 -2.69 0.97 15.50
C ARG A 135 -2.03 2.31 15.17
N PRO A 136 -2.74 3.43 15.29
CA PRO A 136 -2.13 4.74 15.05
C PRO A 136 -1.14 5.06 16.16
N TYR A 137 -0.03 5.71 15.82
CA TYR A 137 0.99 6.13 16.81
C TYR A 137 1.49 7.56 16.61
N ARG A 138 1.19 8.18 15.46
CA ARG A 138 1.57 9.56 15.17
C ARG A 138 0.55 10.21 14.25
N LEU A 139 0.23 11.46 14.54
CA LEU A 139 -0.52 12.35 13.66
C LEU A 139 0.45 13.42 13.18
N ASP A 140 0.57 13.59 11.88
CA ASP A 140 1.22 14.74 11.29
C ASP A 140 0.09 15.66 10.82
N ALA A 141 -0.16 16.73 11.60
CA ALA A 141 -1.03 17.81 11.18
C ALA A 141 -0.48 18.43 9.90
N ASP A 142 -1.37 18.95 9.04
CA ASP A 142 -1.01 19.54 7.76
C ASP A 142 0.17 20.54 7.93
N PRO A 143 1.38 20.18 7.48
CA PRO A 143 2.56 21.00 7.76
C PRO A 143 2.63 22.23 6.85
N ASP A 144 1.79 22.31 5.80
CA ASP A 144 1.90 23.34 4.78
C ASP A 144 0.55 23.57 4.05
N PRO A 145 -0.08 24.75 4.23
CA PRO A 145 -1.26 25.16 3.45
C PRO A 145 -1.07 25.11 1.93
N ALA A 146 0.18 25.14 1.44
CA ALA A 146 0.54 25.11 0.03
C ALA A 146 0.89 23.72 -0.52
N GLY A 147 0.97 22.66 0.31
CA GLY A 147 1.47 21.38 -0.20
C GLY A 147 1.37 20.14 0.70
N GLY A 148 0.90 20.27 1.93
CA GLY A 148 0.69 19.14 2.81
C GLY A 148 -0.69 18.50 2.63
N TYR A 149 -0.85 17.30 3.19
CA TYR A 149 -2.14 16.87 3.70
C TYR A 149 -1.92 16.19 5.04
N ASP A 150 -2.87 16.42 5.95
CA ASP A 150 -2.93 15.81 7.27
C ASP A 150 -2.91 14.28 7.15
N ARG A 151 -2.02 13.64 7.90
CA ARG A 151 -1.82 12.18 7.78
C ARG A 151 -1.65 11.53 9.15
N VAL A 152 -2.14 10.30 9.22
CA VAL A 152 -2.02 9.44 10.40
C VAL A 152 -1.10 8.28 10.06
N TRP A 153 -0.13 8.04 10.94
CA TRP A 153 0.79 6.93 10.87
C TRP A 153 0.31 5.78 11.72
N PHE A 154 0.36 4.58 11.15
CA PHE A 154 -0.01 3.33 11.79
C PHE A 154 1.18 2.39 11.86
N ALA A 155 1.21 1.56 12.89
CA ALA A 155 2.15 0.46 13.04
C ALA A 155 1.45 -0.82 13.47
N LYS A 156 2.04 -1.95 13.10
CA LYS A 156 1.74 -3.26 13.65
C LYS A 156 3.05 -3.95 13.98
N GLU A 157 3.21 -4.30 15.24
CA GLU A 157 4.38 -5.03 15.73
C GLU A 157 4.12 -6.54 15.65
N PHE A 158 5.17 -7.29 15.35
CA PHE A 158 5.19 -8.73 15.33
C PHE A 158 5.89 -9.23 16.59
N ALA A 159 5.17 -10.06 17.36
CA ALA A 159 5.77 -10.84 18.44
C ALA A 159 6.85 -11.79 17.89
#